data_AF-A0A2D7PL64-F1
#
_entry.id   AF-A0A2D7PL64-F1
#
_cell.length_a   1.000
_cell.length_b   1.000
_cell.length_c   1.000
_cell.angle_alpha   90.00
_cell.angle_beta   90.00
_cell.angle_gamma   90.00
#
_symmetry.space_group_name_H-M   'P 1'
#
loop_
_entity.id
_entity.type
_entity.pdbx_description
1 polymer ?
#
loop_
_entity_poly.entity_id
_entity_poly.type
_entity_poly.pdbx_seq_one_letter_code
_entity_poly.pdbx_strand_id
1 'polypeptide(L)'
;MKVSRYEDPLIHKALALAEQVVGRPVDRWEAVAAGLGARRFFRIHFRGGSPASLIARLDPADPPATNGLPPEPPLEPIHARLEAAGLPVPRRWGDKEGEGQSHIELLEDLGLHGMDG
;
A
#
# COMPACT_ATOMS: atom_id res chain seq x y z
N MET A 1 -25.33 -2.96 -2.60
CA MET A 1 -23.96 -2.48 -2.34
C MET A 1 -23.51 -3.11 -1.03
N LYS A 2 -22.76 -4.22 -1.08
CA LYS A 2 -22.29 -4.93 0.14
C LYS A 2 -21.01 -4.25 0.60
N VAL A 3 -21.13 -3.41 1.63
CA VAL A 3 -19.99 -2.97 2.44
C VAL A 3 -19.50 -4.22 3.17
N SER A 4 -18.45 -4.86 2.66
CA SER A 4 -17.82 -5.98 3.37
C SER A 4 -17.10 -5.38 4.58
N ARG A 5 -17.75 -5.48 5.76
CA ARG A 5 -17.25 -5.01 7.06
C ARG A 5 -16.13 -5.91 7.59
N TYR A 6 -15.09 -6.13 6.82
CA TYR A 6 -13.84 -6.67 7.35
C TYR A 6 -12.91 -5.47 7.53
N GLU A 7 -12.95 -4.85 8.71
CA GLU A 7 -11.88 -3.96 9.14
C GLU A 7 -10.61 -4.81 9.24
N ASP A 8 -9.72 -4.60 8.30
CA ASP A 8 -8.42 -5.27 8.26
C ASP A 8 -7.59 -4.76 9.44
N PRO A 9 -7.17 -5.60 10.41
CA PRO A 9 -6.44 -5.12 11.59
C PRO A 9 -5.14 -4.39 11.24
N LEU A 10 -4.59 -4.63 10.04
CA LEU A 10 -3.41 -3.92 9.56
C LEU A 10 -3.71 -2.47 9.11
N ILE A 11 -4.96 -2.11 8.79
CA ILE A 11 -5.29 -0.76 8.31
C ILE A 11 -4.99 0.28 9.39
N HIS A 12 -5.38 0.05 10.64
CA HIS A 12 -5.13 1.01 11.73
C HIS A 12 -3.62 1.21 11.98
N LYS A 13 -2.82 0.16 11.81
CA LYS A 13 -1.36 0.24 11.90
C LYS A 13 -0.77 1.06 10.74
N ALA A 14 -1.33 0.90 9.54
CA ALA A 14 -0.93 1.69 8.37
C ALA A 14 -1.30 3.17 8.52
N LEU A 15 -2.50 3.48 9.04
CA LEU A 15 -2.90 4.86 9.31
C LEU A 15 -1.96 5.52 10.33
N ALA A 16 -1.67 4.84 11.44
CA ALA A 16 -0.75 5.36 12.45
C ALA A 16 0.68 5.57 11.90
N LEU A 17 1.19 4.64 11.09
CA LEU A 17 2.47 4.80 10.40
C LEU A 17 2.45 6.01 9.46
N ALA A 18 1.34 6.20 8.73
CA ALA A 18 1.18 7.30 7.78
C ALA A 18 1.18 8.66 8.49
N GLU A 19 0.46 8.78 9.61
CA GLU A 19 0.49 10.01 10.44
C GLU A 19 1.88 10.27 11.03
N GLN A 20 2.57 9.23 11.49
CA GLN A 20 3.93 9.33 12.03
C GLN A 20 4.93 9.82 10.97
N VAL A 21 4.90 9.23 9.78
CA VAL A 21 5.84 9.56 8.69
C VAL A 21 5.56 10.93 8.10
N VAL A 22 4.28 11.27 7.91
CA VAL A 22 3.86 12.51 7.25
C VAL A 22 3.74 13.67 8.24
N GLY A 23 3.69 13.38 9.56
CA GLY A 23 3.56 14.38 10.63
C GLY A 23 2.21 15.10 10.65
N ARG A 24 1.17 14.51 10.02
CA ARG A 24 -0.15 15.13 9.85
C ARG A 24 -1.26 14.08 10.00
N PRO A 25 -2.44 14.47 10.50
CA PRO A 25 -3.54 13.53 10.69
C PRO A 25 -4.10 13.04 9.35
N VAL A 26 -4.54 11.79 9.35
CA VAL A 26 -5.31 11.21 8.23
C VAL A 26 -6.71 11.81 8.21
N ASP A 27 -7.18 12.21 7.03
CA ASP A 27 -8.53 12.73 6.80
C ASP A 27 -9.53 11.60 6.52
N ARG A 28 -9.18 10.72 5.58
CA ARG A 28 -9.99 9.56 5.17
C ARG A 28 -9.12 8.49 4.52
N TRP A 29 -9.67 7.29 4.36
CA TRP A 29 -9.02 6.21 3.63
C TRP A 29 -10.05 5.41 2.85
N GLU A 30 -9.59 4.73 1.80
CA GLU A 30 -10.42 3.90 0.92
C GLU A 30 -9.65 2.68 0.44
N ALA A 31 -10.33 1.54 0.33
CA ALA A 31 -9.75 0.36 -0.29
C ALA A 31 -9.55 0.62 -1.78
N VAL A 32 -8.36 0.33 -2.29
CA VAL A 32 -8.10 0.27 -3.73
C VAL A 32 -8.47 -1.12 -4.19
N ALA A 33 -9.31 -1.23 -5.22
CA ALA A 33 -9.77 -2.51 -5.73
C ALA A 33 -8.57 -3.43 -6.00
N ALA A 34 -8.57 -4.61 -5.39
CA ALA A 34 -7.50 -5.58 -5.59
C ALA A 34 -7.48 -6.02 -7.07
N GLY A 35 -6.30 -5.93 -7.68
CA GLY A 35 -6.05 -6.54 -8.98
C GLY A 35 -5.81 -8.05 -8.86
N LEU A 36 -5.06 -8.62 -9.81
CA LEU A 36 -4.57 -9.99 -9.74
C LEU A 36 -3.56 -10.11 -8.58
N GLY A 37 -3.99 -10.58 -7.41
CA GLY A 37 -3.09 -10.83 -6.29
C GLY A 37 -3.77 -11.00 -4.93
N ALA A 38 -2.98 -11.40 -3.93
CA ALA A 38 -3.42 -11.51 -2.53
C ALA A 38 -3.17 -10.22 -1.72
N ARG A 39 -2.41 -9.29 -2.30
CA ARG A 39 -2.03 -8.03 -1.68
C ARG A 39 -3.20 -7.07 -1.59
N ARG A 40 -3.32 -6.40 -0.46
CA ARG A 40 -4.38 -5.42 -0.21
C ARG A 40 -3.79 -4.03 -0.25
N PHE A 41 -4.48 -3.13 -0.95
CA PHE A 41 -4.04 -1.76 -1.13
C PHE A 41 -5.11 -0.80 -0.59
N PHE A 42 -4.66 0.23 0.09
CA PHE A 42 -5.51 1.29 0.61
C PHE A 42 -4.93 2.64 0.24
N ARG A 43 -5.76 3.57 -0.22
CA ARG A 43 -5.37 4.96 -0.38
C ARG A 43 -5.70 5.71 0.90
N ILE A 44 -4.70 6.40 1.45
CA ILE A 44 -4.79 7.22 2.66
C ILE A 44 -4.72 8.68 2.23
N HIS A 45 -5.70 9.48 2.61
CA HIS A 45 -5.79 10.91 2.27
C HIS A 45 -5.45 11.76 3.49
N PHE A 46 -4.70 12.84 3.27
CA PHE A 46 -4.34 13.81 4.30
C PHE A 46 -5.07 15.13 4.09
N ARG A 47 -5.31 15.85 5.19
CA ARG A 47 -5.94 17.17 5.11
C ARG A 47 -4.93 18.24 4.71
N GLY A 48 -4.99 18.65 3.44
CA GLY A 48 -4.12 19.71 2.88
C GLY A 48 -2.66 19.28 2.75
N GLY A 49 -1.80 20.15 2.21
CA GLY A 49 -0.35 19.97 2.06
C GLY A 49 0.10 18.82 1.13
N SER A 50 1.41 18.54 1.11
CA SER A 50 2.03 17.49 0.30
C SER A 50 2.73 16.45 1.20
N PRO A 51 2.52 15.14 0.98
CA PRO A 51 1.69 14.54 -0.05
C PRO A 51 0.19 14.70 0.30
N ALA A 52 -0.65 14.80 -0.73
CA ALA A 52 -2.11 14.81 -0.53
C ALA A 52 -2.64 13.41 -0.16
N SER A 53 -1.95 12.38 -0.64
CA SER A 53 -2.31 10.98 -0.40
C SER A 53 -1.08 10.06 -0.47
N LEU A 54 -1.21 8.88 0.14
CA LEU A 54 -0.29 7.76 0.03
C LEU A 54 -1.05 6.46 -0.25
N ILE A 55 -0.37 5.46 -0.81
CA ILE A 55 -0.87 4.10 -0.94
C ILE A 55 -0.23 3.23 0.15
N ALA A 56 -1.05 2.64 1.00
CA ALA A 56 -0.65 1.58 1.91
C ALA A 56 -0.80 0.21 1.23
N ARG A 57 0.29 -0.55 1.16
CA ARG A 57 0.29 -1.97 0.79
C ARG A 57 0.34 -2.81 2.05
N LEU A 58 -0.60 -3.74 2.19
CA LEU A 58 -0.69 -4.66 3.32
C LEU A 58 -0.47 -6.08 2.81
N ASP A 59 0.67 -6.65 3.20
CA ASP A 59 1.04 -8.03 2.93
C ASP A 59 0.68 -8.87 4.18
N PRO A 60 -0.34 -9.74 4.11
CA PRO A 60 -0.70 -10.60 5.23
C PRO A 60 0.38 -11.66 5.50
N ALA A 61 0.56 -11.98 6.78
CA ALA A 61 1.44 -13.02 7.29
C ALA A 61 1.23 -14.40 6.64
N ASP A 62 -0.05 -14.75 6.49
CA ASP A 62 -0.49 -15.98 5.84
C ASP A 62 -1.28 -15.55 4.60
N PRO A 63 -0.75 -15.70 3.37
CA PRO A 63 -1.51 -15.37 2.20
C PRO A 63 -2.77 -16.26 2.18
N PRO A 64 -3.98 -15.71 1.94
CA PRO A 64 -5.16 -16.53 1.80
C PRO A 64 -4.85 -17.62 0.79
N ALA A 65 -5.17 -18.88 1.13
CA ALA A 65 -4.86 -20.07 0.33
C ALA A 65 -5.01 -19.73 -1.15
N THR A 66 -3.88 -19.53 -1.80
CA THR A 66 -3.85 -19.26 -3.21
C THR A 66 -4.46 -20.49 -3.86
N ASN A 67 -5.42 -20.33 -4.76
CA ASN A 67 -6.07 -21.44 -5.48
C ASN A 67 -5.04 -22.17 -6.40
N GLY A 68 -4.01 -22.78 -5.84
CA GLY A 68 -2.85 -23.34 -6.55
C GLY A 68 -1.83 -22.32 -7.08
N LEU A 69 -1.98 -21.01 -6.81
CA LEU A 69 -1.02 -19.99 -7.31
C LEU A 69 0.22 -19.93 -6.40
N PRO A 70 1.44 -19.78 -6.94
CA PRO A 70 2.62 -19.58 -6.13
C PRO A 70 2.53 -18.24 -5.35
N PRO A 71 3.19 -18.13 -4.18
CA PRO A 71 3.26 -16.87 -3.44
C PRO A 71 3.88 -15.76 -4.31
N GLU A 72 3.39 -14.53 -4.16
CA GLU A 72 3.92 -13.39 -4.92
C GLU A 72 5.37 -13.10 -4.48
N PRO A 73 6.31 -12.94 -5.43
CA PRO A 73 7.71 -12.66 -5.10
C PRO A 73 7.85 -11.27 -4.43
N PRO A 74 8.91 -11.06 -3.63
CA PRO A 74 9.23 -9.74 -3.08
C PRO A 74 9.38 -8.69 -4.19
N LEU A 75 8.95 -7.45 -3.94
CA LEU A 75 9.05 -6.37 -4.95
C LEU A 75 10.44 -5.76 -5.08
N GLU A 76 11.28 -5.86 -4.05
CA GLU A 76 12.61 -5.22 -4.00
C GLU A 76 13.54 -5.55 -5.19
N PRO A 77 13.62 -6.80 -5.70
CA PRO A 77 14.43 -7.08 -6.88
C PRO A 77 13.93 -6.39 -8.17
N ILE A 78 12.63 -6.09 -8.25
CA ILE A 78 12.02 -5.45 -9.42
C ILE A 78 12.10 -3.93 -9.28
N HIS A 79 11.79 -3.40 -8.09
CA HIS A 79 11.79 -1.96 -7.82
C HIS A 79 13.16 -1.33 -8.08
N ALA A 80 14.21 -1.87 -7.45
CA ALA A 80 15.58 -1.39 -7.63
C ALA A 80 16.05 -1.50 -9.09
N ARG A 81 15.61 -2.53 -9.81
CA ARG A 81 15.95 -2.72 -11.22
C ARG A 81 15.27 -1.70 -12.12
N LEU A 82 13.99 -1.41 -11.89
CA LEU A 82 13.24 -0.41 -12.65
C LEU A 82 13.78 1.00 -12.38
N GLU A 83 14.07 1.31 -11.12
CA GLU A 83 14.70 2.57 -10.73
C GLU A 83 16.08 2.75 -11.38
N ALA A 84 16.93 1.72 -11.33
CA ALA A 84 18.24 1.75 -11.98
C ALA A 84 18.15 1.87 -13.52
N ALA A 85 17.04 1.43 -14.12
CA ALA A 85 16.74 1.61 -15.53
C ALA A 85 16.16 3.01 -15.86
N GLY A 86 16.02 3.90 -14.87
CA GLY A 86 15.46 5.24 -15.03
C GLY A 86 13.95 5.27 -15.23
N LEU A 87 13.26 4.16 -14.96
CA LEU A 87 11.80 4.10 -15.04
C LEU A 87 11.19 4.73 -13.78
N PRO A 88 10.07 5.46 -13.91
CA PRO A 88 9.39 6.03 -12.76
C PRO A 88 8.85 4.90 -11.88
N VAL A 89 9.25 4.92 -10.62
CA VAL A 89 8.76 4.00 -9.59
C VAL A 89 8.19 4.80 -8.41
N PRO A 90 7.11 4.32 -7.75
CA PRO A 90 6.57 5.01 -6.58
C PRO A 90 7.62 5.13 -5.47
N ARG A 91 7.84 6.34 -4.95
CA ARG A 91 8.74 6.52 -3.79
C ARG A 91 8.21 5.78 -2.57
N ARG A 92 9.12 5.19 -1.79
CA ARG A 92 8.82 4.61 -0.48
C ARG A 92 8.85 5.69 0.60
N TRP A 93 7.79 5.78 1.39
CA TRP A 93 7.65 6.75 2.50
C TRP A 93 7.98 6.12 3.85
N GLY A 94 7.75 4.82 4.01
CA GLY A 94 8.09 4.08 5.20
C GLY A 94 7.50 2.68 5.18
N ASP A 95 7.96 1.84 6.09
CA ASP A 95 7.46 0.48 6.24
C ASP A 95 7.46 0.05 7.70
N LYS A 96 6.72 -1.02 7.99
CA LYS A 96 6.62 -1.59 9.33
C LYS A 96 6.28 -3.08 9.26
N GLU A 97 7.01 -3.87 10.02
CA GLU A 97 6.63 -5.24 10.30
C GLU A 97 5.39 -5.26 11.21
N GLY A 98 4.38 -6.02 10.78
CA GLY A 98 3.20 -6.35 11.55
C GLY A 98 3.38 -7.63 12.36
N GLU A 99 2.30 -8.09 12.98
CA GLU A 99 2.33 -9.33 13.75
C GLU A 99 2.40 -10.54 12.82
N GLY A 100 3.12 -11.58 13.22
CA GLY A 100 3.14 -12.87 12.53
C GLY A 100 3.79 -12.87 11.14
N GLN A 101 4.73 -11.96 10.83
CA GLN A 101 5.34 -11.76 9.48
C GLN A 101 4.47 -10.97 8.49
N SER A 102 3.39 -10.34 8.95
CA SER A 102 2.72 -9.34 8.10
C SER A 102 3.62 -8.13 7.86
N HIS A 103 3.45 -7.45 6.73
CA HIS A 103 4.25 -6.28 6.38
C HIS A 103 3.35 -5.15 5.86
N ILE A 104 3.67 -3.92 6.27
CA ILE A 104 2.99 -2.69 5.86
C ILE A 104 4.01 -1.82 5.17
N GLU A 105 3.67 -1.34 3.98
CA GLU A 105 4.50 -0.40 3.23
C GLU A 105 3.68 0.81 2.79
N LEU A 106 4.24 2.01 2.94
CA LEU A 106 3.68 3.27 2.45
C LEU A 106 4.41 3.72 1.20
N LEU A 107 3.66 3.87 0.13
CA LEU A 107 4.13 4.24 -1.20
C LEU A 107 3.52 5.57 -1.63
N GLU A 108 4.26 6.29 -2.47
CA GLU A 108 3.76 7.43 -3.22
C GLU A 108 2.50 7.06 -4.01
N ASP A 109 1.47 7.90 -3.92
CA ASP A 109 0.27 7.77 -4.74
C ASP A 109 0.50 8.44 -6.10
N LEU A 110 0.71 7.62 -7.14
CA LEU A 110 0.85 8.09 -8.52
C LEU A 110 -0.51 8.47 -9.15
N GLY A 111 -1.63 8.24 -8.46
CA GLY A 111 -2.97 8.52 -8.97
C GLY A 111 -3.36 7.67 -10.20
N LEU A 112 -4.45 8.06 -10.86
CA LEU A 112 -4.85 7.55 -12.19
C LEU A 112 -4.33 8.45 -13.34
N HIS A 113 -3.66 9.56 -13.04
CA HIS A 113 -3.22 10.55 -14.03
C HIS A 113 -1.83 10.23 -14.63
N GLY A 114 -1.53 8.94 -14.81
CA GLY A 114 -0.29 8.47 -15.46
C GLY A 114 -0.44 8.06 -16.91
N MET A 115 -1.66 8.09 -17.49
CA MET A 115 -1.93 7.65 -18.87
C MET A 115 -2.67 8.71 -19.70
N ASP A 116 -2.27 9.98 -19.56
CA ASP A 116 -2.50 11.01 -20.56
C ASP A 116 -1.15 11.40 -21.18
N GLY A 117 -0.58 10.47 -21.96
CA GLY A 117 0.66 10.65 -22.71
C GLY A 117 0.56 9.96 -24.06
#